data_AF-A0A6I8W9K0-F1
#
_entry.id   AF-A0A6I8W9K0-F1
#
_cell.length_a   1.000
_cell.length_b   1.000
_cell.length_c   1.000
_cell.angle_alpha   90.00
_cell.angle_beta   90.00
_cell.angle_gamma   90.00
#
_symmetry.space_group_name_H-M   'P 1'
#
loop_
_entity.id
_entity.type
_entity.pdbx_description
1 polymer ?
#
loop_
_entity_poly.entity_id
_entity_poly.type
_entity_poly.pdbx_seq_one_letter_code
_entity_poly.pdbx_strand_id
1 'polypeptide(L)'
;MRNLQLVKIWQGNRHSTSISKHVLRILKDSSQLRQLHICTLKLETTQIRKFEQLEILYIDVKLTARDLLQSCRTMTSLQTLHLTDQVSSARLREVLAHLPYLRDLSFVIYRSDSKHSKLYDCCQDASSSLSMLFDFLASQRTEDHLAIAQCKGPDMCCSRSRVAGQHQVTGGP
;
A
#
# COMPACT_ATOMS: atom_id res chain seq x y z
N MET A 1 -0.69 -15.66 22.99
CA MET A 1 -1.76 -15.38 22.02
C MET A 1 -1.79 -16.49 20.97
N ARG A 2 -2.46 -17.62 21.22
CA ARG A 2 -2.33 -18.81 20.36
C ARG A 2 -3.20 -18.77 19.09
N ASN A 3 -4.21 -17.90 19.02
CA ASN A 3 -5.19 -17.88 17.93
C ASN A 3 -5.28 -16.51 17.21
N LEU A 4 -4.27 -15.65 17.36
CA LEU A 4 -4.29 -14.31 16.76
C LEU A 4 -3.95 -14.41 15.27
N GLN A 5 -4.96 -14.30 14.41
CA GLN A 5 -4.81 -14.43 12.97
C GLN A 5 -4.80 -13.09 12.22
N LEU A 6 -5.39 -12.05 12.81
CA LEU A 6 -5.51 -10.72 12.21
C LEU A 6 -4.97 -9.65 13.18
N VAL A 7 -4.13 -8.78 12.65
CA VAL A 7 -3.69 -7.57 13.34
C VAL A 7 -3.87 -6.35 12.42
N LYS A 8 -4.42 -5.28 12.99
CA LYS A 8 -4.47 -3.96 12.37
C LYS A 8 -3.71 -2.97 13.24
N ILE A 9 -2.72 -2.30 12.66
CA ILE A 9 -1.88 -1.28 13.30
C ILE A 9 -2.21 0.04 12.61
N TRP A 10 -2.79 0.99 13.37
CA TRP A 10 -3.04 2.34 12.89
C TRP A 10 -2.31 3.34 13.79
N GLN A 11 -1.43 4.14 13.21
CA GLN A 11 -0.56 5.04 13.96
C GLN A 11 -0.47 6.42 13.27
N GLY A 12 -1.26 7.38 13.77
CA GLY A 12 -1.34 8.74 13.20
C GLY A 12 -0.27 9.75 13.67
N ASN A 13 0.49 9.46 14.72
CA ASN A 13 1.44 10.43 15.31
C ASN A 13 2.83 10.39 14.63
N ARG A 14 3.31 11.57 14.21
CA ARG A 14 4.62 11.81 13.56
C ARG A 14 5.84 11.47 14.42
N HIS A 15 5.69 11.45 15.75
CA HIS A 15 6.83 11.40 16.66
C HIS A 15 7.17 10.01 17.23
N SER A 16 6.36 8.97 16.98
CA SER A 16 6.56 7.67 17.64
C SER A 16 6.70 6.50 16.66
N THR A 17 7.76 6.49 15.85
CA THR A 17 8.08 5.32 15.00
C THR A 17 8.35 4.04 15.78
N SER A 18 8.56 4.15 17.10
CA SER A 18 8.92 3.03 17.96
C SER A 18 7.74 2.10 18.24
N ILE A 19 6.48 2.58 18.28
CA ILE A 19 5.35 1.75 18.73
C ILE A 19 5.05 0.64 17.73
N SER A 20 4.80 0.97 16.46
CA SER A 20 4.58 -0.03 15.40
C SER A 20 5.73 -1.03 15.30
N LYS A 21 6.98 -0.58 15.41
CA LYS A 21 8.15 -1.46 15.48
C LYS A 21 8.09 -2.46 16.64
N HIS A 22 7.78 -2.00 17.84
CA HIS A 22 7.68 -2.87 19.03
C HIS A 22 6.56 -3.88 18.87
N VAL A 23 5.40 -3.45 18.38
CA VAL A 23 4.25 -4.33 18.10
C VAL A 23 4.66 -5.41 17.09
N LEU A 24 5.25 -5.05 15.96
CA LEU A 24 5.72 -6.02 14.96
C LEU A 24 6.77 -6.99 15.53
N ARG A 25 7.67 -6.52 16.41
CA ARG A 25 8.65 -7.39 17.05
C ARG A 25 8.00 -8.43 17.95
N ILE A 26 6.95 -8.07 18.69
CA ILE A 26 6.22 -9.00 19.57
C ILE A 26 5.41 -10.00 18.71
N LEU A 27 4.85 -9.53 17.60
CA LEU A 27 4.00 -10.34 16.73
C LEU A 27 4.77 -11.33 15.84
N LYS A 28 6.06 -11.09 15.57
CA LYS A 28 6.86 -11.94 14.66
C LYS A 28 6.86 -13.43 15.04
N ASP A 29 6.77 -13.73 16.34
CA ASP A 29 6.80 -15.10 16.86
C ASP A 29 5.40 -15.75 16.85
N SER A 30 4.37 -15.05 16.35
CA SER A 30 3.02 -15.58 16.19
C SER A 30 2.93 -16.40 14.90
N SER A 31 3.06 -17.71 15.03
CA SER A 31 2.95 -18.67 13.91
C SER A 31 1.57 -18.72 13.24
N GLN A 32 0.54 -18.17 13.88
CA GLN A 32 -0.83 -18.17 13.36
C GLN A 32 -1.24 -16.86 12.68
N LEU A 33 -0.40 -15.83 12.67
CA LEU A 33 -0.78 -14.55 12.05
C LEU A 33 -0.87 -14.72 10.53
N ARG A 34 -2.07 -14.54 9.97
CA ARG A 34 -2.35 -14.65 8.52
C ARG A 34 -2.59 -13.30 7.87
N GLN A 35 -3.05 -12.32 8.63
CA GLN A 35 -3.48 -11.02 8.10
C GLN A 35 -2.84 -9.88 8.88
N LEU A 36 -2.23 -8.94 8.15
CA LEU A 36 -1.56 -7.80 8.73
C LEU A 36 -1.92 -6.52 7.96
N HIS A 37 -2.53 -5.58 8.66
CA HIS A 37 -2.83 -4.25 8.13
C HIS A 37 -1.99 -3.22 8.86
N ILE A 38 -1.23 -2.42 8.13
CA ILE A 38 -0.33 -1.42 8.68
C ILE A 38 -0.63 -0.07 8.04
N CYS A 39 -1.10 0.88 8.83
CA CYS A 39 -1.20 2.28 8.49
C CYS A 39 -0.35 3.08 9.48
N THR A 40 0.82 3.55 9.04
CA THR A 40 1.80 4.28 9.86
C THR A 40 2.52 5.30 9.00
N LEU A 41 3.24 6.25 9.60
CA LEU A 41 4.01 7.25 8.84
C LEU A 41 5.40 6.76 8.43
N LYS A 42 5.98 5.83 9.19
CA LYS A 42 7.26 5.20 8.91
C LYS A 42 7.20 3.74 9.31
N LEU A 43 7.78 2.88 8.49
CA LEU A 43 7.71 1.44 8.65
C LEU A 43 9.08 0.80 8.47
N GLU A 44 9.53 0.07 9.48
CA GLU A 44 10.74 -0.74 9.40
C GLU A 44 10.43 -2.09 8.73
N THR A 45 10.68 -2.16 7.42
CA THR A 45 10.38 -3.33 6.58
C THR A 45 11.13 -4.60 7.00
N THR A 46 12.22 -4.48 7.75
CA THR A 46 12.95 -5.61 8.33
C THR A 46 12.12 -6.44 9.31
N GLN A 47 11.14 -5.83 10.00
CA GLN A 47 10.23 -6.60 10.86
C GLN A 47 9.15 -7.30 10.04
N ILE A 48 8.70 -6.68 8.94
CA ILE A 48 7.68 -7.24 8.06
C ILE A 48 8.15 -8.53 7.38
N ARG A 49 9.42 -8.58 6.98
CA ARG A 49 10.04 -9.75 6.34
C ARG A 49 9.91 -11.04 7.15
N LYS A 50 9.68 -10.95 8.46
CA LYS A 50 9.61 -12.10 9.37
C LYS A 50 8.25 -12.80 9.37
N PHE A 51 7.24 -12.21 8.72
CA PHE A 51 5.89 -12.76 8.66
C PHE A 51 5.70 -13.58 7.38
N GLU A 52 6.42 -14.68 7.26
CA GLU A 52 6.49 -15.51 6.05
C GLU A 52 5.16 -16.19 5.72
N GLN A 53 4.36 -16.49 6.75
CA GLN A 53 3.09 -17.19 6.61
C GLN A 53 1.86 -16.28 6.35
N LEU A 54 2.08 -15.00 6.06
CA LEU A 54 0.99 -14.07 5.76
C LEU A 54 0.29 -14.44 4.46
N GLU A 55 -1.03 -14.36 4.51
CA GLU A 55 -1.93 -14.53 3.37
C GLU A 55 -2.44 -13.17 2.89
N ILE A 56 -2.64 -12.21 3.81
CA ILE A 56 -3.16 -10.88 3.50
C ILE A 56 -2.24 -9.81 4.10
N LEU A 57 -1.77 -8.91 3.23
CA LEU A 57 -0.96 -7.76 3.62
C LEU A 57 -1.58 -6.47 3.07
N TYR A 58 -1.94 -5.58 3.98
CA TYR A 58 -2.39 -4.23 3.66
C TYR A 58 -1.38 -3.22 4.19
N ILE A 59 -0.79 -2.43 3.31
CA ILE A 59 0.19 -1.41 3.66
C ILE A 59 -0.29 -0.04 3.19
N ASP A 60 -0.46 0.83 4.19
CA ASP A 60 -0.68 2.25 4.05
C ASP A 60 0.44 3.05 4.72
N VAL A 61 1.59 2.99 4.05
CA VAL A 61 2.74 3.82 4.34
C VAL A 61 3.55 4.00 3.07
N LYS A 62 4.35 5.07 3.05
CA LYS A 62 5.35 5.25 2.01
C LYS A 62 6.47 4.21 2.11
N LEU A 63 6.54 3.34 1.10
CA LEU A 63 7.59 2.33 0.95
C LEU A 63 8.39 2.56 -0.31
N THR A 64 9.71 2.38 -0.22
CA THR A 64 10.50 2.27 -1.44
C THR A 64 10.17 0.96 -2.15
N ALA A 65 10.24 0.95 -3.47
CA ALA A 65 9.98 -0.26 -4.24
C ALA A 65 10.95 -1.41 -3.89
N ARG A 66 12.19 -1.07 -3.52
CA ARG A 66 13.20 -2.03 -3.03
C ARG A 66 12.79 -2.66 -1.71
N ASP A 67 12.25 -1.87 -0.79
CA ASP A 67 11.80 -2.36 0.51
C ASP A 67 10.61 -3.29 0.38
N LEU A 68 9.64 -2.93 -0.48
CA LEU A 68 8.50 -3.78 -0.78
C LEU A 68 8.95 -5.12 -1.39
N LEU A 69 9.81 -5.08 -2.42
CA LEU A 69 10.36 -6.28 -3.04
C LEU A 69 11.01 -7.21 -2.03
N GLN A 70 11.85 -6.65 -1.15
CA GLN A 70 12.55 -7.46 -0.15
C GLN A 70 11.61 -8.03 0.91
N SER A 71 10.52 -7.32 1.24
CA SER A 71 9.46 -7.83 2.11
C SER A 71 8.65 -8.95 1.47
N CYS A 72 8.24 -8.81 0.21
CA CYS A 72 7.42 -9.79 -0.48
C CYS A 72 8.17 -11.09 -0.80
N ARG A 73 9.50 -11.05 -0.98
CA ARG A 73 10.33 -12.25 -1.23
C ARG A 73 10.21 -13.34 -0.17
N THR A 74 9.91 -12.97 1.07
CA THR A 74 9.78 -13.95 2.17
C THR A 74 8.33 -14.41 2.37
N MET A 75 7.36 -13.78 1.70
CA MET A 75 5.92 -14.01 1.89
C MET A 75 5.36 -14.86 0.75
N THR A 76 5.88 -16.08 0.62
CA THR A 76 5.51 -16.96 -0.49
C THR A 76 4.05 -17.38 -0.46
N SER A 77 3.38 -17.31 0.70
CA SER A 77 1.96 -17.66 0.88
C SER A 77 0.99 -16.51 0.65
N LEU A 78 1.48 -15.33 0.25
CA LEU A 78 0.66 -14.12 0.15
C LEU A 78 -0.36 -14.24 -1.00
N GLN A 79 -1.63 -14.08 -0.67
CA GLN A 79 -2.75 -14.15 -1.61
C GLN A 79 -3.32 -12.76 -1.91
N THR A 80 -3.26 -11.84 -0.94
CA THR A 80 -3.78 -10.48 -1.10
C THR A 80 -2.72 -9.45 -0.72
N LEU A 81 -2.41 -8.54 -1.65
CA LEU A 81 -1.51 -7.41 -1.44
C LEU A 81 -2.25 -6.10 -1.76
N HIS A 82 -2.39 -5.25 -0.75
CA HIS A 82 -2.97 -3.92 -0.90
C HIS A 82 -1.94 -2.85 -0.56
N LEU A 83 -1.73 -1.91 -1.48
CA LEU A 83 -0.75 -0.83 -1.41
C LEU A 83 -1.46 0.50 -1.62
N THR A 84 -1.47 1.40 -0.64
CA THR A 84 -2.11 2.72 -0.81
C THR A 84 -1.13 3.81 -1.26
N ASP A 85 0.18 3.59 -1.11
CA ASP A 85 1.21 4.52 -1.58
C ASP A 85 1.74 4.14 -2.96
N GLN A 86 2.30 5.13 -3.67
CA GLN A 86 2.84 4.96 -5.01
C GLN A 86 4.00 3.97 -5.01
N VAL A 87 3.83 2.84 -5.70
CA VAL A 87 4.92 1.95 -6.07
C VAL A 87 5.14 2.09 -7.57
N SER A 88 6.39 2.32 -7.99
CA SER A 88 6.70 2.40 -9.42
C SER A 88 6.37 1.09 -10.12
N SER A 89 5.70 1.18 -11.27
CA SER A 89 5.15 0.03 -12.00
C SER A 89 6.22 -0.97 -12.46
N ALA A 90 7.40 -0.49 -12.87
CA ALA A 90 8.52 -1.36 -13.27
C ALA A 90 8.98 -2.31 -12.15
N ARG A 91 8.95 -1.84 -10.89
CA ARG A 91 9.35 -2.63 -9.72
C ARG A 91 8.21 -3.46 -9.16
N LEU A 92 6.96 -3.06 -9.36
CA LEU A 92 5.80 -3.88 -9.00
C LEU A 92 5.84 -5.21 -9.77
N ARG A 93 6.25 -5.21 -11.04
CA ARG A 93 6.48 -6.45 -11.79
C ARG A 93 7.46 -7.41 -11.09
N GLU A 94 8.59 -6.89 -10.62
CA GLU A 94 9.58 -7.69 -9.87
C GLU A 94 8.97 -8.26 -8.57
N VAL A 95 8.14 -7.48 -7.87
CA VAL A 95 7.43 -7.94 -6.67
C VAL A 95 6.49 -9.10 -7.01
N LEU A 96 5.69 -8.95 -8.06
CA LEU A 96 4.69 -9.95 -8.46
C LEU A 96 5.33 -11.27 -8.90
N ALA A 97 6.50 -11.22 -9.54
CA ALA A 97 7.25 -12.42 -9.90
C ALA A 97 7.67 -13.28 -8.69
N HIS A 98 7.67 -12.73 -7.48
CA HIS A 98 7.96 -13.44 -6.23
C HIS A 98 6.71 -13.88 -5.45
N LEU A 99 5.51 -13.60 -5.95
CA LEU A 99 4.25 -13.87 -5.27
C LEU A 99 3.38 -14.83 -6.11
N PRO A 100 3.74 -16.13 -6.18
CA PRO A 100 3.12 -17.07 -7.11
C PRO A 100 1.65 -17.39 -6.78
N TYR A 101 1.20 -17.14 -5.56
CA TYR A 101 -0.18 -17.39 -5.12
C TYR A 101 -1.00 -16.11 -4.98
N LEU A 102 -0.51 -14.98 -5.49
CA LEU A 102 -1.23 -13.72 -5.39
C LEU A 102 -2.51 -13.77 -6.25
N ARG A 103 -3.65 -13.57 -5.61
CA ARG A 103 -4.98 -13.52 -6.23
C ARG A 103 -5.51 -12.10 -6.30
N ASP A 104 -5.29 -11.33 -5.25
CA ASP A 104 -5.81 -9.98 -5.13
C ASP A 104 -4.67 -8.97 -5.03
N LEU A 105 -4.64 -8.04 -5.99
CA LEU A 105 -3.69 -6.93 -6.01
C LEU A 105 -4.45 -5.62 -6.10
N SER A 106 -4.23 -4.73 -5.14
CA SER A 106 -4.77 -3.37 -5.17
C SER A 106 -3.65 -2.37 -4.95
N PHE A 107 -3.60 -1.35 -5.81
CA PHE A 107 -2.60 -0.29 -5.72
C PHE A 107 -3.16 1.05 -6.21
N VAL A 108 -2.55 2.14 -5.75
CA VAL A 108 -2.95 3.50 -6.15
C VAL A 108 -2.07 3.99 -7.30
N ILE A 109 -2.70 4.56 -8.31
CA ILE A 109 -2.03 5.25 -9.42
C ILE A 109 -2.27 6.75 -9.26
N TYR A 110 -1.23 7.49 -8.87
CA TYR A 110 -1.26 8.95 -8.93
C TYR A 110 -0.88 9.42 -10.33
N ARG A 111 -1.78 10.16 -10.97
CA ARG A 111 -1.44 11.00 -12.11
C ARG A 111 -0.95 12.33 -11.56
N SER A 112 0.28 12.71 -11.89
CA SER A 112 0.84 14.01 -11.50
C SER A 112 0.01 15.12 -12.16
N ASP A 113 -0.86 15.80 -11.43
CA ASP A 113 -1.56 17.01 -11.88
C ASP A 113 -0.62 18.23 -11.85
N SER A 114 0.53 18.13 -12.51
CA SER A 114 1.44 19.25 -12.67
C SER A 114 1.00 20.08 -13.87
N LYS A 115 0.19 21.11 -13.62
CA LYS A 115 -0.09 22.20 -14.56
C LYS A 115 1.16 22.98 -15.00
N HIS A 116 2.33 22.69 -14.42
CA HIS A 116 3.60 23.29 -14.79
C HIS A 116 4.73 22.27 -14.65
N SER A 117 5.10 21.60 -15.73
CA SER A 117 6.49 21.27 -16.04
C SER A 117 6.54 20.46 -17.33
N LYS A 118 7.73 20.41 -17.92
CA LYS A 118 8.14 19.73 -19.15
C LYS A 118 8.00 18.19 -19.04
N LEU A 119 6.90 17.68 -18.50
CA LEU A 119 6.66 16.31 -18.03
C LEU A 119 5.98 15.39 -19.07
N TYR A 120 5.87 15.80 -20.34
CA TYR A 120 5.29 14.93 -21.36
C TYR A 120 6.11 13.64 -21.55
N ASP A 121 7.44 13.71 -21.44
CA ASP A 121 8.31 12.53 -21.54
C ASP A 121 8.15 11.58 -20.33
N CYS A 122 7.99 12.13 -19.12
CA CYS A 122 7.85 11.34 -17.89
C CYS A 122 6.49 10.63 -17.82
N CYS A 123 5.45 11.26 -18.38
CA CYS A 123 4.12 10.67 -18.51
C CYS A 123 4.12 9.54 -19.54
N GLN A 124 4.92 9.64 -20.60
CA GLN A 124 5.07 8.58 -21.58
C GLN A 124 5.75 7.36 -20.94
N ASP A 125 6.82 7.56 -20.16
CA ASP A 125 7.49 6.50 -19.39
C ASP A 125 6.60 5.86 -18.32
N ALA A 126 5.77 6.65 -17.63
CA ALA A 126 4.81 6.12 -16.66
C ALA A 126 3.69 5.31 -17.36
N SER A 127 3.21 5.79 -18.51
CA SER A 127 2.18 5.11 -19.30
C SER A 127 2.68 3.82 -19.94
N SER A 128 3.92 3.81 -20.44
CA SER A 128 4.58 2.60 -20.96
C SER A 128 4.85 1.61 -19.84
N SER A 129 5.27 2.09 -18.66
CA SER A 129 5.51 1.22 -17.50
C SER A 129 4.23 0.62 -16.91
N LEU A 130 3.11 1.36 -16.92
CA LEU A 130 1.79 0.81 -16.55
C LEU A 130 1.28 -0.18 -17.59
N SER A 131 1.47 0.11 -18.89
CA SER A 131 1.09 -0.82 -19.97
C SER A 131 1.87 -2.13 -19.83
N MET A 132 3.19 -2.06 -19.63
CA MET A 132 4.04 -3.23 -19.37
C MET A 132 3.62 -4.01 -18.12
N LEU A 133 3.14 -3.34 -17.07
CA LEU A 133 2.60 -4.01 -15.89
C LEU A 133 1.30 -4.75 -16.21
N PHE A 134 0.38 -4.14 -16.96
CA PHE A 134 -0.87 -4.79 -17.36
C PHE A 134 -0.63 -5.94 -18.34
N ASP A 135 0.30 -5.79 -19.28
CA ASP A 135 0.71 -6.86 -20.18
C ASP A 135 1.32 -8.03 -19.38
N PHE A 136 2.16 -7.73 -18.40
CA PHE A 136 2.69 -8.74 -17.48
C PHE A 136 1.55 -9.45 -16.73
N LEU A 137 0.63 -8.71 -16.10
CA LEU A 137 -0.52 -9.28 -15.40
C LEU A 137 -1.38 -10.14 -16.34
N ALA A 138 -1.58 -9.71 -17.58
CA ALA A 138 -2.30 -10.47 -18.61
C ALA A 138 -1.56 -11.78 -18.95
N SER A 139 -0.23 -11.75 -19.08
CA SER A 139 0.59 -12.95 -19.32
C SER A 139 0.62 -13.95 -18.17
N GLN A 140 0.29 -13.50 -16.94
CA GLN A 140 0.20 -14.37 -15.77
C GLN A 140 -1.19 -15.01 -15.61
N ARG A 141 -2.16 -14.70 -16.49
CA ARG A 141 -3.48 -15.36 -16.47
C ARG A 141 -3.35 -16.79 -16.98
N THR A 142 -3.29 -17.73 -16.05
CA THR A 142 -3.84 -19.07 -16.27
C THR A 142 -5.37 -19.00 -16.09
N GLU A 143 -6.11 -19.76 -16.89
CA GLU A 143 -7.56 -19.61 -17.13
C GLU A 143 -8.49 -19.60 -15.88
N ASP A 144 -7.97 -19.86 -14.67
CA ASP A 144 -8.74 -19.97 -13.43
C ASP A 144 -8.54 -18.85 -12.38
N HIS A 145 -7.63 -17.88 -12.59
CA HIS A 145 -7.30 -16.91 -11.53
C HIS A 145 -7.40 -15.45 -12.00
N LEU A 146 -8.58 -14.86 -11.75
CA LEU A 146 -8.88 -13.46 -12.06
C LEU A 146 -8.22 -12.54 -11.02
N ALA A 147 -7.02 -12.03 -11.33
CA ALA A 147 -6.44 -10.93 -10.56
C ALA A 147 -7.25 -9.64 -10.78
N ILE A 148 -8.09 -9.27 -9.81
CA ILE A 148 -8.84 -8.01 -9.86
C ILE A 148 -7.87 -6.89 -9.47
N ALA A 149 -7.25 -6.25 -10.47
CA ALA A 149 -6.53 -5.00 -10.26
C ALA A 149 -7.54 -3.86 -10.06
N GLN A 150 -7.80 -3.48 -8.80
CA GLN A 150 -8.59 -2.29 -8.51
C GLN A 150 -7.67 -1.06 -8.50
N CYS A 151 -7.79 -0.23 -9.54
CA CYS A 151 -7.17 1.10 -9.56
C CYS A 151 -8.12 2.07 -8.85
N LYS A 152 -7.81 2.43 -7.60
CA LYS A 152 -8.47 3.57 -6.96
C LYS A 152 -7.75 4.86 -7.38
N GLY A 153 -8.51 5.81 -7.91
CA GLY A 153 -8.05 7.19 -8.04
C GLY A 153 -7.74 7.79 -6.66
N PRO A 154 -7.08 8.95 -6.58
CA PRO A 154 -6.82 9.59 -5.31
C PRO A 154 -8.15 9.96 -4.64
N ASP A 155 -8.61 9.13 -3.70
CA ASP A 155 -9.60 9.55 -2.72
C ASP A 155 -8.95 10.68 -1.93
N MET A 156 -9.50 11.89 -2.05
CA MET A 156 -9.13 13.04 -1.23
C MET A 156 -9.43 12.74 0.24
N CYS A 157 -8.53 12.01 0.91
CA CYS A 157 -8.43 11.95 2.36
C CYS A 157 -7.79 13.24 2.87
N CYS A 158 -8.48 14.35 2.61
CA CYS A 158 -8.35 15.62 3.30
C CYS A 158 -9.74 16.27 3.32
N SER A 159 -10.69 15.63 4.00
CA SER A 159 -11.85 16.32 4.55
C SER A 159 -11.33 17.31 5.60
N ARG A 160 -10.89 18.49 5.14
CA ARG A 160 -10.86 19.69 5.97
C ARG A 160 -12.27 19.85 6.52
N SER A 161 -12.46 19.67 7.82
CA SER A 161 -13.60 20.25 8.52
C SER A 161 -13.55 21.77 8.31
N ARG A 162 -14.23 22.24 7.26
CA ARG A 162 -14.80 23.59 7.26
C ARG A 162 -15.96 23.54 8.23
N VAL A 163 -15.73 23.98 9.46
CA VAL A 163 -16.84 24.50 10.28
C VAL A 163 -17.25 25.81 9.60
N ALA A 164 -18.37 25.76 8.88
CA ALA A 164 -19.06 26.94 8.39
C ALA A 164 -20.46 26.96 9.02
N GLY A 165 -20.69 28.01 9.81
CA GLY A 165 -21.97 28.63 10.15
C GLY A 165 -21.59 30.00 10.72
N GLN A 166 -21.70 31.13 9.99
CA GLN A 166 -22.92 31.90 9.67
C GLN A 166 -23.82 32.03 10.91
N HIS A 167 -24.10 33.20 11.50
CA HIS A 167 -24.57 34.45 10.87
C HIS A 167 -24.28 35.73 11.68
N GLN A 168 -24.42 36.86 10.96
CA GLN A 168 -24.41 38.28 11.34
C GLN A 168 -25.38 38.65 12.46
N VAL A 169 -25.09 39.73 13.22
CA VAL A 169 -26.05 40.83 13.49
C VAL A 169 -25.30 42.17 13.59
N THR A 170 -25.86 43.17 12.90
CA THR A 170 -25.52 44.59 12.79
C THR A 170 -25.89 45.43 14.01
N GLY A 171 -25.20 46.57 14.23
CA GLY A 171 -25.82 47.77 14.84
C GLY A 171 -24.99 48.48 15.92
N GLY A 172 -24.62 49.75 15.65
CA GLY A 172 -24.10 50.71 16.63
C GLY A 172 -25.16 51.14 17.66
N PRO A 173 -24.80 52.05 18.60
CA PRO A 173 -24.58 53.46 18.27
C PRO A 173 -23.15 53.97 18.51
#